data_AF-A0A087RN09-F1
#
_entry.id   AF-A0A087RN09-F1
#
_cell.length_a   1.000
_cell.length_b   1.000
_cell.length_c   1.000
_cell.angle_alpha   90.00
_cell.angle_beta   90.00
_cell.angle_gamma   90.00
#
_symmetry.space_group_name_H-M   'P 1'
#
loop_
_entity.id
_entity.type
_entity.pdbx_description
1 polymer ?
#
loop_
_entity_poly.entity_id
_entity_poly.type
_entity_poly.pdbx_seq_one_letter_code
_entity_poly.pdbx_strand_id
1 'polypeptide(L)'
;MNHKFLVGLFSLVLVFSSIQVAYGGGSGSEESDILFINQNYFKVQLETSPSILEGNEDHIVFDIITINDDTGEVVLGAEHKVEIFDGQGNLIVEFEAYSPNDKIQTQIVPSQSLNFLGETAENGAWLASNDSPLTIEAPLFLQGGLVDVQMTLLSIDNEPVSGTETTFQILFTMGEFIPFSIDVDDVTHDLMFATYFDKIENFHYDERDKKLTAHMPFNWDEDFIESIPFVHAEYYIPKTVDVFENYEIIMTVNDMSYFGTIDRSGDEEIVVHFLLSSKKLLKMIDENPPDLSGKMIFGIESGKKRDVQKSDASLEDGDKVIQLSSEEDWKFHLSLSPKGKINPGNDVTLHIEFHDPISNVIIQQNVYDLDIFLNGRIVESKQGLEAPDGTDSVTVNFDQTGSAIVRISNVNNFDTSGEFSFQVYAPKEELTGDHFVDIGVGTSIPGCENNDTCYLPTNLNIEPNQVVLWDNKDSSAHTVTSGTPEEDTSSIFDSGIIPAGEKFSFKFEQNGVYDYYCTLHPWMIGSITVGDTKPAVPEWIKQNAGWWAEGAIDDNAFVQGMQYLIKEDVLRIPPTSSNEGSGSNEIPAWIKNNAGWWAEGAIDDNAFVQGIQYLIKEGILQIQN
;
A
#
# COMPACT_ATOMS: atom_id res chain seq x y z
N MET A 1 -39.23 -7.72 46.37
CA MET A 1 -39.45 -9.11 45.91
C MET A 1 -40.31 -9.09 44.67
N ASN A 2 -39.79 -9.69 43.59
CA ASN A 2 -40.44 -10.14 42.34
C ASN A 2 -39.79 -9.55 41.09
N HIS A 3 -38.72 -10.22 40.67
CA HIS A 3 -38.24 -10.24 39.30
C HIS A 3 -39.30 -10.87 38.40
N LYS A 4 -39.60 -10.22 37.27
CA LYS A 4 -40.18 -10.88 36.10
C LYS A 4 -39.24 -10.63 34.93
N PHE A 5 -38.51 -11.68 34.57
CA PHE A 5 -37.77 -11.80 33.31
C PHE A 5 -38.80 -11.79 32.17
N LEU A 6 -38.63 -10.88 31.22
CA LEU A 6 -39.32 -10.92 29.93
C LEU A 6 -38.31 -11.50 28.92
N VAL A 7 -38.44 -12.78 28.60
CA VAL A 7 -37.70 -13.41 27.50
C VAL A 7 -38.41 -13.01 26.22
N GLY A 8 -37.82 -12.07 25.47
CA GLY A 8 -38.21 -11.75 24.11
C GLY A 8 -37.65 -12.81 23.17
N LEU A 9 -38.54 -13.58 22.56
CA LEU A 9 -38.26 -14.55 21.49
C LEU A 9 -37.64 -13.79 20.31
N PHE A 10 -36.35 -14.00 20.01
CA PHE A 10 -35.77 -13.63 18.73
C PHE A 10 -36.21 -14.67 17.70
N SER A 11 -37.20 -14.33 16.87
CA SER A 11 -37.49 -15.09 15.66
C SER A 11 -36.34 -14.86 14.67
N LEU A 12 -35.40 -15.79 14.63
CA LEU A 12 -34.40 -15.89 13.57
C LEU A 12 -35.15 -16.29 12.29
N VAL A 13 -35.48 -15.31 11.44
CA VAL A 13 -35.91 -15.59 10.07
C VAL A 13 -34.65 -16.00 9.33
N LEU A 14 -34.36 -17.29 9.32
CA LEU A 14 -33.44 -17.91 8.37
C LEU A 14 -34.11 -17.79 6.99
N VAL A 15 -33.76 -16.75 6.26
CA VAL A 15 -33.96 -16.72 4.82
C VAL A 15 -32.99 -17.77 4.27
N PHE A 16 -33.51 -18.95 3.92
CA PHE A 16 -32.79 -19.89 3.07
C PHE A 16 -32.63 -19.20 1.71
N SER A 17 -31.53 -18.48 1.53
CA SER A 17 -30.97 -18.29 0.21
C SER A 17 -30.61 -19.68 -0.29
N SER A 18 -31.25 -20.12 -1.37
CA SER A 18 -30.78 -21.24 -2.18
C SER A 18 -29.35 -20.91 -2.61
N ILE A 19 -28.38 -21.49 -1.90
CA ILE A 19 -26.99 -21.48 -2.33
C ILE A 19 -26.96 -22.40 -3.54
N GLN A 20 -26.99 -21.83 -4.75
CA GLN A 20 -26.47 -22.54 -5.91
C GLN A 20 -24.96 -22.63 -5.69
N VAL A 21 -24.53 -23.77 -5.15
CA VAL A 21 -23.14 -24.13 -5.09
C VAL A 21 -22.76 -24.57 -6.50
N ALA A 22 -22.23 -23.65 -7.31
CA ALA A 22 -21.49 -24.00 -8.50
C ALA A 22 -20.02 -24.05 -8.07
N TYR A 23 -19.51 -25.26 -7.79
CA TYR A 23 -18.07 -25.52 -7.73
C TYR A 23 -17.60 -25.82 -9.15
N GLY A 24 -16.39 -25.37 -9.42
CA GLY A 24 -15.74 -25.43 -10.72
C GLY A 24 -14.57 -24.47 -10.65
N GLY A 25 -13.35 -24.95 -10.52
CA GLY A 25 -12.23 -24.05 -10.30
C GLY A 25 -10.93 -24.76 -10.02
N GLY A 26 -10.42 -25.52 -10.99
CA GLY A 26 -9.04 -26.01 -11.05
C GLY A 26 -8.53 -26.82 -9.85
N SER A 27 -9.41 -27.19 -8.92
CA SER A 27 -9.06 -27.85 -7.66
C SER A 27 -8.77 -29.35 -7.82
N GLY A 28 -9.06 -29.88 -9.01
CA GLY A 28 -9.04 -31.31 -9.29
C GLY A 28 -10.26 -32.04 -8.74
N SER A 29 -11.29 -31.35 -8.23
CA SER A 29 -12.52 -31.95 -7.73
C SER A 29 -13.76 -31.24 -8.25
N GLU A 30 -14.78 -32.01 -8.66
CA GLU A 30 -16.07 -31.52 -9.14
C GLU A 30 -17.24 -32.36 -8.58
N GLU A 31 -18.41 -31.77 -8.40
CA GLU A 31 -19.62 -32.46 -7.91
C GLU A 31 -20.75 -32.41 -8.95
N SER A 32 -21.55 -33.47 -9.03
CA SER A 32 -22.75 -33.53 -9.87
C SER A 32 -23.94 -32.83 -9.22
N ASP A 33 -25.00 -32.62 -10.01
CA ASP A 33 -26.33 -32.37 -9.49
C ASP A 33 -26.82 -33.53 -8.59
N ILE A 34 -27.81 -33.22 -7.75
CA ILE A 34 -28.41 -34.15 -6.80
C ILE A 34 -29.56 -34.91 -7.46
N LEU A 35 -29.52 -36.24 -7.41
CA LEU A 35 -30.58 -37.12 -7.91
C LEU A 35 -31.32 -37.83 -6.78
N PHE A 36 -32.64 -38.02 -6.97
CA PHE A 36 -33.48 -38.78 -6.04
C PHE A 36 -33.63 -40.23 -6.48
N ILE A 37 -32.96 -41.15 -5.77
CA ILE A 37 -32.88 -42.58 -6.11
C ILE A 37 -33.23 -43.40 -4.86
N ASN A 38 -34.04 -44.46 -4.99
CA ASN A 38 -34.38 -45.34 -3.86
C ASN A 38 -34.83 -44.62 -2.57
N GLN A 39 -35.55 -43.49 -2.69
CA GLN A 39 -36.03 -42.66 -1.58
C GLN A 39 -34.97 -41.83 -0.83
N ASN A 40 -33.74 -41.73 -1.35
CA ASN A 40 -32.71 -40.85 -0.81
C ASN A 40 -32.20 -39.91 -1.91
N TYR A 41 -31.56 -38.82 -1.48
CA TYR A 41 -30.86 -37.91 -2.37
C TYR A 41 -29.38 -38.29 -2.43
N PHE A 42 -28.85 -38.40 -3.65
CA PHE A 42 -27.46 -38.74 -3.90
C PHE A 42 -26.82 -37.72 -4.82
N LYS A 43 -25.51 -37.57 -4.68
CA LYS A 43 -24.65 -36.86 -5.65
C LYS A 43 -23.37 -37.65 -5.83
N VAL A 44 -22.65 -37.35 -6.91
CA VAL A 44 -21.34 -37.92 -7.19
C VAL A 44 -20.30 -36.81 -7.16
N GLN A 45 -19.16 -37.09 -6.54
CA GLN A 45 -17.98 -36.25 -6.57
C GLN A 45 -16.89 -36.96 -7.38
N LEU A 46 -16.27 -36.23 -8.30
CA LEU A 46 -15.14 -36.67 -9.10
C LEU A 46 -13.89 -35.97 -8.60
N GLU A 47 -12.82 -36.71 -8.32
CA GLU A 47 -11.53 -36.18 -7.87
C GLU A 47 -10.39 -36.67 -8.78
N THR A 48 -9.40 -35.80 -9.02
CA THR A 48 -8.23 -36.07 -9.85
C THR A 48 -6.93 -35.65 -9.19
N SER A 49 -5.86 -36.39 -9.50
CA SER A 49 -4.50 -36.03 -9.10
C SER A 49 -3.49 -36.44 -10.18
N PRO A 50 -2.69 -35.50 -10.73
CA PRO A 50 -2.71 -34.07 -10.45
C PRO A 50 -4.00 -33.38 -10.94
N SER A 51 -4.26 -32.16 -10.47
CA SER A 51 -5.42 -31.34 -10.88
C SER A 51 -5.18 -30.51 -12.14
N ILE A 52 -3.92 -30.44 -12.58
CA ILE A 52 -3.45 -29.76 -13.79
C ILE A 52 -2.32 -30.58 -14.41
N LEU A 53 -2.28 -30.64 -15.73
CA LEU A 53 -1.26 -31.36 -16.47
C LEU A 53 -0.04 -30.46 -16.76
N GLU A 54 1.15 -31.01 -16.58
CA GLU A 54 2.44 -30.51 -17.03
C GLU A 54 2.88 -31.17 -18.36
N GLY A 55 2.15 -32.18 -18.84
CA GLY A 55 2.37 -32.85 -20.13
C GLY A 55 3.37 -34.01 -20.09
N ASN A 56 3.74 -34.47 -18.89
CA ASN A 56 4.69 -35.56 -18.66
C ASN A 56 4.18 -36.63 -17.68
N GLU A 57 2.88 -36.64 -17.41
CA GLU A 57 2.24 -37.51 -16.43
C GLU A 57 2.33 -38.97 -16.83
N ASP A 58 2.82 -39.82 -15.91
CA ASP A 58 2.78 -41.26 -16.08
C ASP A 58 1.35 -41.81 -15.95
N HIS A 59 0.55 -41.20 -15.06
CA HIS A 59 -0.87 -41.52 -14.83
C HIS A 59 -1.58 -40.38 -14.10
N ILE A 60 -2.91 -40.37 -14.22
CA ILE A 60 -3.83 -39.47 -13.51
C ILE A 60 -4.72 -40.33 -12.61
N VAL A 61 -4.75 -40.05 -11.32
CA VAL A 61 -5.77 -40.62 -10.42
C VAL A 61 -7.12 -40.02 -10.81
N PHE A 62 -8.15 -40.85 -10.95
CA PHE A 62 -9.50 -40.43 -11.32
C PHE A 62 -10.50 -41.20 -10.46
N ASP A 63 -10.93 -40.57 -9.38
CA ASP A 63 -11.68 -41.17 -8.29
C ASP A 63 -13.14 -40.72 -8.34
N ILE A 64 -14.07 -41.67 -8.27
CA ILE A 64 -15.51 -41.41 -8.23
C ILE A 64 -16.05 -41.78 -6.85
N ILE A 65 -16.63 -40.80 -6.17
CA ILE A 65 -17.17 -40.92 -4.81
C ILE A 65 -18.68 -40.71 -4.87
N THR A 66 -19.46 -41.66 -4.37
CA THR A 66 -20.91 -41.51 -4.24
C THR A 66 -21.25 -41.03 -2.84
N ILE A 67 -22.03 -39.96 -2.73
CA ILE A 67 -22.38 -39.33 -1.46
C ILE A 67 -23.89 -39.35 -1.30
N ASN A 68 -24.36 -39.77 -0.12
CA ASN A 68 -25.74 -39.56 0.28
C ASN A 68 -25.87 -38.11 0.78
N ASP A 69 -26.62 -37.29 0.04
CA ASP A 69 -26.77 -35.86 0.32
C ASP A 69 -27.62 -35.61 1.59
N ASP A 70 -28.54 -36.52 1.92
CA ASP A 70 -29.35 -36.42 3.13
C ASP A 70 -28.51 -36.56 4.41
N THR A 71 -27.48 -37.42 4.38
CA THR A 71 -26.63 -37.71 5.55
C THR A 71 -25.26 -37.04 5.49
N GLY A 72 -24.80 -36.65 4.29
CA GLY A 72 -23.43 -36.23 4.01
C GLY A 72 -22.40 -37.36 4.08
N GLU A 73 -22.84 -38.62 4.14
CA GLU A 73 -21.95 -39.78 4.26
C GLU A 73 -21.65 -40.40 2.88
N VAL A 74 -20.43 -40.93 2.74
CA VAL A 74 -20.01 -41.69 1.55
C VAL A 74 -20.75 -43.03 1.49
N VAL A 75 -21.21 -43.39 0.29
CA VAL A 75 -21.93 -44.62 0.01
C VAL A 75 -20.94 -45.73 -0.34
N LEU A 76 -20.87 -46.75 0.52
CA LEU A 76 -20.06 -47.94 0.29
C LEU A 76 -20.76 -48.91 -0.67
N GLY A 77 -19.98 -49.73 -1.37
CA GLY A 77 -20.53 -50.80 -2.20
C GLY A 77 -21.28 -50.31 -3.44
N ALA A 78 -20.98 -49.10 -3.92
CA ALA A 78 -21.58 -48.53 -5.11
C ALA A 78 -21.00 -49.15 -6.39
N GLU A 79 -21.90 -49.48 -7.32
CA GLU A 79 -21.58 -49.93 -8.67
C GLU A 79 -22.05 -48.91 -9.70
N HIS A 80 -21.15 -48.46 -10.56
CA HIS A 80 -21.45 -47.48 -11.61
C HIS A 80 -21.09 -47.99 -12.98
N LYS A 81 -21.93 -47.67 -13.97
CA LYS A 81 -21.51 -47.59 -15.37
C LYS A 81 -20.97 -46.19 -15.63
N VAL A 82 -19.74 -46.07 -16.11
CA VAL A 82 -19.06 -44.81 -16.39
C VAL A 82 -18.84 -44.69 -17.89
N GLU A 83 -19.29 -43.58 -18.45
CA GLU A 83 -19.11 -43.18 -19.85
C GLU A 83 -18.42 -41.81 -19.88
N ILE A 84 -17.29 -41.73 -20.58
CA ILE A 84 -16.51 -40.48 -20.71
C ILE A 84 -16.52 -40.08 -22.18
N PHE A 85 -17.00 -38.87 -22.46
CA PHE A 85 -17.06 -38.27 -23.78
C PHE A 85 -16.08 -37.10 -23.90
N ASP A 86 -15.57 -36.83 -25.10
CA ASP A 86 -14.82 -35.60 -25.38
C ASP A 86 -15.77 -34.37 -25.36
N GLY A 87 -15.20 -33.17 -25.35
CA GLY A 87 -15.94 -31.92 -25.45
C GLY A 87 -16.76 -31.74 -26.75
N GLN A 88 -16.65 -32.66 -27.72
CA GLN A 88 -17.48 -32.71 -28.93
C GLN A 88 -18.58 -33.79 -28.87
N GLY A 89 -18.70 -34.52 -27.75
CA GLY A 89 -19.71 -35.55 -27.52
C GLY A 89 -19.39 -36.94 -28.08
N ASN A 90 -18.14 -37.22 -28.47
CA ASN A 90 -17.73 -38.57 -28.89
C ASN A 90 -17.34 -39.41 -27.67
N LEU A 91 -17.85 -40.64 -27.58
CA LEU A 91 -17.52 -41.57 -26.50
C LEU A 91 -16.06 -42.03 -26.60
N ILE A 92 -15.31 -41.86 -25.52
CA ILE A 92 -13.89 -42.24 -25.40
C ILE A 92 -13.73 -43.55 -24.63
N VAL A 93 -14.37 -43.63 -23.46
CA VAL A 93 -14.24 -44.75 -22.53
C VAL A 93 -15.62 -45.13 -21.99
N GLU A 94 -15.89 -46.44 -21.93
CA GLU A 94 -17.07 -47.02 -21.28
C GLU A 94 -16.62 -48.19 -20.40
N PHE A 95 -17.03 -48.22 -19.13
CA PHE A 95 -16.78 -49.35 -18.23
C PHE A 95 -17.81 -49.43 -17.09
N GLU A 96 -18.00 -50.62 -16.55
CA GLU A 96 -18.72 -50.83 -15.29
C GLU A 96 -17.70 -51.11 -14.18
N ALA A 97 -17.78 -50.37 -13.08
CA ALA A 97 -16.89 -50.52 -11.94
C ALA A 97 -17.68 -50.62 -10.63
N TYR A 98 -17.21 -51.53 -9.78
CA TYR A 98 -17.69 -51.75 -8.43
C TYR A 98 -16.57 -51.43 -7.45
N SER A 99 -16.89 -50.70 -6.38
CA SER A 99 -16.00 -50.54 -5.24
C SER A 99 -16.66 -51.03 -3.95
N PRO A 100 -16.02 -51.95 -3.21
CA PRO A 100 -16.48 -52.35 -1.87
C PRO A 100 -16.15 -51.30 -0.81
N ASN A 101 -15.38 -50.27 -1.15
CA ASN A 101 -14.84 -49.27 -0.23
C ASN A 101 -15.54 -47.92 -0.42
N ASP A 102 -14.88 -46.83 -0.04
CA ASP A 102 -15.36 -45.44 -0.07
C ASP A 102 -15.41 -44.82 -1.47
N LYS A 103 -14.66 -45.34 -2.45
CA LYS A 103 -14.61 -44.76 -3.79
C LYS A 103 -14.25 -45.76 -4.87
N ILE A 104 -14.72 -45.52 -6.10
CA ILE A 104 -14.23 -46.19 -7.30
C ILE A 104 -12.89 -45.55 -7.65
N GLN A 105 -11.80 -46.28 -7.39
CA GLN A 105 -10.45 -45.78 -7.63
C GLN A 105 -9.92 -46.24 -8.98
N THR A 106 -9.64 -45.27 -9.86
CA THR A 106 -9.06 -45.55 -11.18
C THR A 106 -7.78 -44.77 -11.42
N GLN A 107 -6.93 -45.33 -12.28
CA GLN A 107 -5.71 -44.70 -12.77
C GLN A 107 -5.79 -44.61 -14.29
N ILE A 108 -5.94 -43.41 -14.81
CA ILE A 108 -5.94 -43.17 -16.24
C ILE A 108 -4.49 -42.98 -16.69
N VAL A 109 -4.05 -43.85 -17.59
CA VAL A 109 -2.75 -43.77 -18.25
C VAL A 109 -2.97 -43.20 -19.65
N PRO A 110 -2.52 -41.97 -19.94
CA PRO A 110 -2.71 -41.37 -21.26
C PRO A 110 -2.11 -42.24 -22.37
N SER A 111 -2.95 -42.73 -23.29
CA SER A 111 -2.55 -43.68 -24.33
C SER A 111 -3.40 -43.53 -25.60
N GLN A 112 -2.84 -43.81 -26.76
CA GLN A 112 -3.60 -43.76 -28.03
C GLN A 112 -4.57 -44.95 -28.20
N SER A 113 -4.46 -45.97 -27.36
CA SER A 113 -5.29 -47.17 -27.40
C SER A 113 -6.03 -47.37 -26.09
N LEU A 114 -7.27 -47.85 -26.19
CA LEU A 114 -8.08 -48.21 -25.03
C LEU A 114 -7.75 -49.62 -24.53
N ASN A 115 -7.22 -49.74 -23.31
CA ASN A 115 -7.02 -51.01 -22.61
C ASN A 115 -7.41 -50.88 -21.13
N PHE A 116 -7.85 -51.99 -20.54
CA PHE A 116 -8.18 -52.08 -19.12
C PHE A 116 -7.30 -53.12 -18.44
N LEU A 117 -6.76 -52.78 -17.26
CA LEU A 117 -5.91 -53.63 -16.44
C LEU A 117 -6.43 -53.59 -15.01
N GLY A 118 -6.95 -54.72 -14.52
CA GLY A 118 -7.52 -54.81 -13.17
C GLY A 118 -8.12 -56.19 -12.87
N GLU A 119 -8.65 -56.34 -11.67
CA GLU A 119 -9.46 -57.50 -11.29
C GLU A 119 -10.95 -57.25 -11.62
N THR A 120 -11.73 -58.32 -11.79
CA THR A 120 -13.18 -58.23 -12.04
C THR A 120 -13.96 -58.90 -10.92
N ALA A 121 -15.08 -58.30 -10.52
CA ALA A 121 -16.05 -58.89 -9.62
C ALA A 121 -16.83 -60.04 -10.27
N GLU A 122 -17.59 -60.81 -9.48
CA GLU A 122 -18.33 -61.99 -9.97
C GLU A 122 -19.40 -61.66 -11.03
N ASN A 123 -19.91 -60.43 -11.02
CA ASN A 123 -20.91 -59.93 -11.96
C ASN A 123 -20.30 -59.41 -13.28
N GLY A 124 -18.97 -59.38 -13.40
CA GLY A 124 -18.25 -58.91 -14.59
C GLY A 124 -17.82 -57.45 -14.56
N ALA A 125 -18.24 -56.67 -13.56
CA ALA A 125 -17.76 -55.31 -13.34
C ALA A 125 -16.28 -55.32 -12.89
N TRP A 126 -15.55 -54.24 -13.18
CA TRP A 126 -14.18 -54.07 -12.69
C TRP A 126 -14.18 -53.79 -11.19
N LEU A 127 -13.32 -54.47 -10.45
CA LEU A 127 -13.07 -54.17 -9.05
C LEU A 127 -12.10 -52.99 -8.97
N ALA A 128 -12.59 -51.83 -8.56
CA ALA A 128 -11.84 -50.57 -8.54
C ALA A 128 -11.76 -50.04 -7.10
N SER A 129 -10.85 -50.61 -6.31
CA SER A 129 -10.72 -50.36 -4.86
C SER A 129 -9.32 -49.87 -4.48
N ASN A 130 -9.14 -49.37 -3.27
CA ASN A 130 -7.85 -48.87 -2.77
C ASN A 130 -6.70 -49.90 -2.86
N ASP A 131 -7.01 -51.19 -2.71
CA ASP A 131 -6.00 -52.28 -2.76
C ASP A 131 -5.80 -52.84 -4.18
N SER A 132 -6.73 -52.54 -5.09
CA SER A 132 -6.73 -53.00 -6.48
C SER A 132 -7.42 -51.93 -7.35
N PRO A 133 -6.72 -50.84 -7.69
CA PRO A 133 -7.27 -49.81 -8.56
C PRO A 133 -7.43 -50.33 -9.98
N LEU A 134 -8.43 -49.82 -10.71
CA LEU A 134 -8.58 -50.11 -12.13
C LEU A 134 -7.66 -49.18 -12.93
N THR A 135 -6.69 -49.74 -13.65
CA THR A 135 -5.88 -48.96 -14.59
C THR A 135 -6.53 -48.95 -15.97
N ILE A 136 -6.74 -47.75 -16.51
CA ILE A 136 -7.37 -47.51 -17.81
C ILE A 136 -6.35 -46.81 -18.69
N GLU A 137 -5.80 -47.52 -19.67
CA GLU A 137 -5.07 -46.86 -20.76
C GLU A 137 -6.11 -46.33 -21.74
N ALA A 138 -6.15 -45.01 -21.98
CA ALA A 138 -7.16 -44.42 -22.86
C ALA A 138 -6.66 -43.12 -23.49
N PRO A 139 -7.25 -42.68 -24.62
CA PRO A 139 -6.97 -41.37 -25.22
C PRO A 139 -7.67 -40.26 -24.43
N LEU A 140 -7.45 -40.26 -23.12
CA LEU A 140 -7.88 -39.29 -22.12
C LEU A 140 -6.65 -38.61 -21.53
N PHE A 141 -6.76 -37.31 -21.24
CA PHE A 141 -5.73 -36.52 -20.57
C PHE A 141 -4.33 -36.61 -21.22
N LEU A 142 -4.28 -36.87 -22.54
CA LEU A 142 -3.07 -36.66 -23.36
C LEU A 142 -2.67 -35.18 -23.43
N GLN A 143 -3.63 -34.31 -23.11
CA GLN A 143 -3.60 -32.86 -23.05
C GLN A 143 -4.78 -32.43 -22.14
N GLY A 144 -4.80 -31.18 -21.72
CA GLY A 144 -5.91 -30.63 -20.93
C GLY A 144 -7.19 -30.51 -21.75
N GLY A 145 -8.29 -30.27 -21.06
CA GLY A 145 -9.57 -29.94 -21.67
C GLY A 145 -10.80 -30.43 -20.92
N LEU A 146 -11.96 -30.15 -21.51
CA LEU A 146 -13.28 -30.54 -21.04
C LEU A 146 -13.60 -31.99 -21.44
N VAL A 147 -14.09 -32.77 -20.48
CA VAL A 147 -14.68 -34.09 -20.70
C VAL A 147 -16.06 -34.15 -20.04
N ASP A 148 -17.01 -34.80 -20.71
CA ASP A 148 -18.33 -35.09 -20.15
C ASP A 148 -18.31 -36.49 -19.53
N VAL A 149 -18.49 -36.56 -18.21
CA VAL A 149 -18.45 -37.79 -17.44
C VAL A 149 -19.86 -38.14 -16.98
N GLN A 150 -20.41 -39.21 -17.55
CA GLN A 150 -21.72 -39.73 -17.21
C GLN A 150 -21.57 -40.99 -16.37
N MET A 151 -22.15 -40.98 -15.17
CA MET A 151 -22.03 -42.05 -14.19
C MET A 151 -23.42 -42.56 -13.84
N THR A 152 -23.77 -43.73 -14.31
CA THR A 152 -25.06 -44.37 -14.01
C THR A 152 -24.90 -45.30 -12.81
N LEU A 153 -25.55 -44.97 -11.70
CA LEU A 153 -25.59 -45.83 -10.53
C LEU A 153 -26.44 -47.07 -10.84
N LEU A 154 -25.83 -48.25 -10.78
CA LEU A 154 -26.46 -49.54 -11.11
C LEU A 154 -26.98 -50.24 -9.85
N SER A 155 -26.15 -50.33 -8.82
CA SER A 155 -26.45 -51.02 -7.57
C SER A 155 -25.73 -50.40 -6.38
N ILE A 156 -26.27 -50.59 -5.18
CA ILE A 156 -25.59 -50.32 -3.91
C ILE A 156 -25.65 -51.61 -3.10
N ASP A 157 -24.51 -52.08 -2.59
CA ASP A 157 -24.38 -53.35 -1.86
C ASP A 157 -24.94 -54.57 -2.63
N ASN A 158 -24.78 -54.57 -3.96
CA ASN A 158 -25.35 -55.55 -4.91
C ASN A 158 -26.89 -55.55 -5.00
N GLU A 159 -27.58 -54.57 -4.41
CA GLU A 159 -29.01 -54.37 -4.60
C GLU A 159 -29.24 -53.33 -5.71
N PRO A 160 -29.97 -53.66 -6.79
CA PRO A 160 -30.23 -52.73 -7.88
C PRO A 160 -30.93 -51.46 -7.40
N VAL A 161 -30.53 -50.32 -7.96
CA VAL A 161 -31.22 -49.06 -7.68
C VAL A 161 -32.39 -48.82 -8.62
N SER A 162 -33.37 -48.03 -8.17
CA SER A 162 -34.53 -47.64 -8.95
C SER A 162 -34.84 -46.15 -8.78
N GLY A 163 -35.17 -45.50 -9.89
CA GLY A 163 -35.44 -44.06 -9.97
C GLY A 163 -35.95 -43.70 -11.36
N THR A 164 -36.46 -42.48 -11.52
CA THR A 164 -36.79 -41.93 -12.86
C THR A 164 -35.54 -41.53 -13.63
N GLU A 165 -34.47 -41.21 -12.90
CA GLU A 165 -33.14 -40.86 -13.40
C GLU A 165 -32.09 -41.39 -12.43
N THR A 166 -31.04 -42.01 -12.96
CA THR A 166 -29.96 -42.66 -12.18
C THR A 166 -28.57 -42.30 -12.71
N THR A 167 -28.51 -41.40 -13.69
CA THR A 167 -27.28 -41.01 -14.38
C THR A 167 -26.89 -39.63 -13.93
N PHE A 168 -25.77 -39.55 -13.20
CA PHE A 168 -25.12 -38.30 -12.83
C PHE A 168 -24.28 -37.82 -13.99
N GLN A 169 -24.25 -36.51 -14.22
CA GLN A 169 -23.41 -35.89 -15.23
C GLN A 169 -22.46 -34.89 -14.56
N ILE A 170 -21.18 -34.94 -14.91
CA ILE A 170 -20.18 -33.96 -14.52
C ILE A 170 -19.42 -33.52 -15.78
N LEU A 171 -19.48 -32.22 -16.05
CA LEU A 171 -18.62 -31.56 -17.04
C LEU A 171 -17.30 -31.22 -16.35
N PHE A 172 -16.30 -32.08 -16.53
CA PHE A 172 -15.03 -31.98 -15.84
C PHE A 172 -13.97 -31.30 -16.70
N THR A 173 -13.24 -30.34 -16.12
CA THR A 173 -12.17 -29.59 -16.79
C THR A 173 -10.80 -29.99 -16.23
N MET A 174 -9.92 -30.51 -17.09
CA MET A 174 -8.52 -30.74 -16.75
C MET A 174 -7.67 -29.59 -17.27
N GLY A 175 -6.96 -28.91 -16.37
CA GLY A 175 -6.01 -27.87 -16.76
C GLY A 175 -4.79 -28.44 -17.48
N GLU A 176 -4.12 -27.63 -18.29
CA GLU A 176 -2.80 -27.92 -18.85
C GLU A 176 -1.93 -26.66 -18.89
N PHE A 177 -0.68 -26.79 -18.46
CA PHE A 177 0.36 -25.80 -18.66
C PHE A 177 1.08 -26.03 -20.00
N ILE A 178 1.02 -25.03 -20.87
CA ILE A 178 1.54 -25.08 -22.23
C ILE A 178 2.68 -24.04 -22.37
N PRO A 179 3.95 -24.48 -22.45
CA PRO A 179 5.06 -23.55 -22.64
C PRO A 179 5.10 -23.06 -24.08
N PHE A 180 5.39 -21.78 -24.27
CA PHE A 180 5.63 -21.17 -25.59
C PHE A 180 6.64 -20.03 -25.47
N SER A 181 7.21 -19.59 -26.58
CA SER A 181 8.17 -18.48 -26.58
C SER A 181 7.75 -17.39 -27.54
N ILE A 182 8.07 -16.14 -27.19
CA ILE A 182 7.91 -14.97 -28.06
C ILE A 182 9.25 -14.26 -28.18
N ASP A 183 9.47 -13.59 -29.31
CA ASP A 183 10.60 -12.68 -29.47
C ASP A 183 10.09 -11.26 -29.26
N VAL A 184 10.76 -10.47 -28.41
CA VAL A 184 10.48 -9.05 -28.18
C VAL A 184 11.82 -8.31 -28.24
N ASP A 185 11.93 -7.27 -29.08
CA ASP A 185 13.18 -6.51 -29.25
C ASP A 185 14.42 -7.40 -29.51
N ASP A 186 14.28 -8.43 -30.36
CA ASP A 186 15.30 -9.44 -30.70
C ASP A 186 15.75 -10.33 -29.51
N VAL A 187 15.00 -10.37 -28.40
CA VAL A 187 15.22 -11.25 -27.25
C VAL A 187 14.08 -12.26 -27.14
N THR A 188 14.42 -13.55 -27.10
CA THR A 188 13.44 -14.62 -26.87
C THR A 188 13.10 -14.71 -25.39
N HIS A 189 11.80 -14.71 -25.10
CA HIS A 189 11.23 -14.90 -23.77
C HIS A 189 10.39 -16.16 -23.74
N ASP A 190 10.59 -16.99 -22.71
CA ASP A 190 9.77 -18.18 -22.46
C ASP A 190 8.59 -17.82 -21.56
N LEU A 191 7.39 -18.11 -22.03
CA LEU A 191 6.12 -17.85 -21.36
C LEU A 191 5.41 -19.19 -21.10
N MET A 192 4.43 -19.13 -20.22
CA MET A 192 3.52 -20.26 -19.98
C MET A 192 2.08 -19.81 -20.21
N PHE A 193 1.26 -20.69 -20.77
CA PHE A 193 -0.17 -20.51 -20.87
C PHE A 193 -0.87 -21.65 -20.14
N ALA A 194 -1.84 -21.34 -19.29
CA ALA A 194 -2.72 -22.37 -18.74
C ALA A 194 -4.08 -22.32 -19.45
N THR A 195 -4.58 -23.46 -19.89
CA THR A 195 -5.97 -23.62 -20.37
C THR A 195 -6.64 -24.72 -19.58
N TYR A 196 -7.90 -24.50 -19.21
CA TYR A 196 -8.72 -25.48 -18.50
C TYR A 196 -9.84 -26.03 -19.37
N PHE A 197 -9.98 -25.55 -20.61
CA PHE A 197 -11.17 -25.83 -21.41
C PHE A 197 -10.89 -26.67 -22.64
N ASP A 198 -9.99 -26.24 -23.51
CA ASP A 198 -9.56 -26.99 -24.68
C ASP A 198 -8.11 -26.61 -25.05
N LYS A 199 -7.50 -27.39 -25.94
CA LYS A 199 -6.14 -27.22 -26.40
C LYS A 199 -5.97 -25.89 -27.13
N ILE A 200 -4.86 -25.23 -26.86
CA ILE A 200 -4.41 -24.12 -27.70
C ILE A 200 -3.81 -24.65 -29.01
N GLU A 201 -4.39 -24.24 -30.15
CA GLU A 201 -3.91 -24.59 -31.47
C GLU A 201 -2.68 -23.79 -31.89
N ASN A 202 -2.63 -22.52 -31.49
CA ASN A 202 -1.59 -21.59 -31.92
C ASN A 202 -1.40 -20.44 -30.93
N PHE A 203 -0.14 -20.04 -30.76
CA PHE A 203 0.25 -18.78 -30.13
C PHE A 203 0.82 -17.84 -31.19
N HIS A 204 0.46 -16.57 -31.13
CA HIS A 204 0.99 -15.57 -32.06
C HIS A 204 1.25 -14.24 -31.36
N TYR A 205 2.48 -13.75 -31.52
CA TYR A 205 2.89 -12.41 -31.12
C TYR A 205 3.10 -11.53 -32.37
N ASP A 206 2.40 -10.39 -32.45
CA ASP A 206 2.66 -9.33 -33.43
C ASP A 206 3.49 -8.23 -32.75
N GLU A 207 4.77 -8.13 -33.15
CA GLU A 207 5.72 -7.12 -32.66
C GLU A 207 5.23 -5.67 -32.88
N ARG A 208 4.54 -5.41 -33.99
CA ARG A 208 4.12 -4.05 -34.37
C ARG A 208 3.07 -3.52 -33.42
N ASP A 209 2.09 -4.37 -33.13
CA ASP A 209 0.93 -4.05 -32.32
C ASP A 209 1.16 -4.46 -30.86
N LYS A 210 2.30 -5.12 -30.56
CA LYS A 210 2.66 -5.65 -29.24
C LYS A 210 1.55 -6.53 -28.66
N LYS A 211 0.98 -7.36 -29.53
CA LYS A 211 -0.23 -8.14 -29.26
C LYS A 211 0.11 -9.61 -29.26
N LEU A 212 -0.17 -10.29 -28.15
CA LEU A 212 -0.07 -11.72 -27.99
C LEU A 212 -1.47 -12.35 -28.05
N THR A 213 -1.61 -13.45 -28.77
CA THR A 213 -2.87 -14.18 -28.90
C THR A 213 -2.67 -15.69 -28.75
N ALA A 214 -3.63 -16.35 -28.11
CA ALA A 214 -3.74 -17.79 -27.96
C ALA A 214 -5.08 -18.24 -28.54
N HIS A 215 -5.04 -19.17 -29.49
CA HIS A 215 -6.21 -19.57 -30.28
C HIS A 215 -6.67 -20.93 -29.80
N MET A 216 -7.88 -20.98 -29.25
CA MET A 216 -8.51 -22.19 -28.75
C MET A 216 -9.74 -22.52 -29.60
N PRO A 217 -9.98 -23.78 -29.99
CA PRO A 217 -11.26 -24.20 -30.54
C PRO A 217 -12.36 -23.90 -29.52
N PHE A 218 -13.52 -23.42 -29.99
CA PHE A 218 -14.64 -23.16 -29.09
C PHE A 218 -15.98 -23.27 -29.82
N ASN A 219 -16.90 -24.02 -29.21
CA ASN A 219 -18.27 -24.14 -29.68
C ASN A 219 -19.09 -22.95 -29.17
N TRP A 220 -19.52 -22.08 -30.09
CA TRP A 220 -20.31 -20.88 -29.78
C TRP A 220 -21.83 -21.12 -29.80
N ASP A 221 -22.27 -22.37 -29.85
CA ASP A 221 -23.68 -22.72 -29.73
C ASP A 221 -24.25 -22.31 -28.36
N GLU A 222 -25.42 -21.65 -28.36
CA GLU A 222 -26.02 -21.09 -27.14
C GLU A 222 -26.36 -22.18 -26.11
N ASP A 223 -26.92 -23.32 -26.54
CA ASP A 223 -27.28 -24.43 -25.65
C ASP A 223 -26.01 -25.03 -25.00
N PHE A 224 -24.92 -25.11 -25.76
CA PHE A 224 -23.63 -25.53 -25.22
C PHE A 224 -23.07 -24.52 -24.20
N ILE A 225 -23.09 -23.23 -24.51
CA ILE A 225 -22.59 -22.20 -23.59
C ILE A 225 -23.40 -22.20 -22.29
N GLU A 226 -24.72 -22.35 -22.37
CA GLU A 226 -25.58 -22.45 -21.18
C GLU A 226 -25.27 -23.68 -20.32
N SER A 227 -24.71 -24.74 -20.91
CA SER A 227 -24.33 -25.97 -20.20
C SER A 227 -23.00 -25.89 -19.45
N ILE A 228 -22.08 -25.01 -19.86
CA ILE A 228 -20.75 -24.89 -19.24
C ILE A 228 -20.74 -23.80 -18.16
N PRO A 229 -20.00 -23.96 -17.05
CA PRO A 229 -19.98 -22.97 -15.98
C PRO A 229 -19.19 -21.70 -16.35
N PHE A 230 -17.99 -21.88 -16.90
CA PHE A 230 -17.13 -20.81 -17.40
C PHE A 230 -16.01 -21.39 -18.28
N VAL A 231 -15.32 -20.51 -19.01
CA VAL A 231 -14.04 -20.79 -19.67
C VAL A 231 -12.94 -20.10 -18.87
N HIS A 232 -11.89 -20.84 -18.51
CA HIS A 232 -10.74 -20.33 -17.77
C HIS A 232 -9.45 -20.52 -18.55
N ALA A 233 -8.65 -19.46 -18.65
CA ALA A 233 -7.33 -19.47 -19.26
C ALA A 233 -6.42 -18.39 -18.63
N GLU A 234 -5.11 -18.61 -18.65
CA GLU A 234 -4.14 -17.72 -18.00
C GLU A 234 -2.89 -17.54 -18.85
N TYR A 235 -2.38 -16.31 -18.97
CA TYR A 235 -0.99 -16.10 -19.40
C TYR A 235 -0.10 -15.88 -18.19
N TYR A 236 1.03 -16.57 -18.17
CA TYR A 236 2.13 -16.36 -17.25
C TYR A 236 3.28 -15.70 -18.04
N ILE A 237 3.48 -14.41 -17.77
CA ILE A 237 4.37 -13.55 -18.54
C ILE A 237 5.55 -13.16 -17.65
N PRO A 238 6.80 -13.49 -18.01
CA PRO A 238 7.96 -13.06 -17.25
C PRO A 238 8.02 -11.53 -17.16
N LYS A 239 8.32 -11.01 -15.97
CA LYS A 239 8.49 -9.55 -15.75
C LYS A 239 9.66 -8.94 -16.54
N THR A 240 10.52 -9.77 -17.13
CA THR A 240 11.53 -9.32 -18.09
C THR A 240 10.93 -8.78 -19.39
N VAL A 241 9.67 -9.08 -19.70
CA VAL A 241 8.96 -8.58 -20.88
C VAL A 241 8.43 -7.16 -20.59
N ASP A 242 9.28 -6.15 -20.80
CA ASP A 242 9.04 -4.75 -20.39
C ASP A 242 7.71 -4.19 -20.92
N VAL A 243 7.32 -4.57 -22.15
CA VAL A 243 6.08 -4.14 -22.80
C VAL A 243 4.80 -4.64 -22.13
N PHE A 244 4.86 -5.60 -21.21
CA PHE A 244 3.70 -6.01 -20.40
C PHE A 244 3.88 -5.68 -18.91
N GLU A 245 5.13 -5.59 -18.44
CA GLU A 245 5.41 -5.14 -17.07
C GLU A 245 5.16 -3.63 -16.91
N ASN A 246 5.82 -2.77 -17.69
CA ASN A 246 5.74 -1.33 -17.45
C ASN A 246 4.60 -0.62 -18.19
N TYR A 247 3.77 -1.38 -18.90
CA TYR A 247 2.68 -0.88 -19.73
C TYR A 247 1.36 -1.54 -19.33
N GLU A 248 0.25 -0.88 -19.68
CA GLU A 248 -1.09 -1.43 -19.51
C GLU A 248 -1.19 -2.75 -20.29
N ILE A 249 -1.91 -3.73 -19.76
CA ILE A 249 -2.23 -4.95 -20.48
C ILE A 249 -3.71 -4.85 -20.85
N ILE A 250 -3.96 -4.67 -22.13
CA ILE A 250 -5.29 -4.62 -22.72
C ILE A 250 -5.70 -6.04 -23.06
N MET A 251 -6.75 -6.56 -22.45
CA MET A 251 -7.20 -7.93 -22.66
C MET A 251 -8.36 -7.94 -23.66
N THR A 252 -8.40 -8.97 -24.51
CA THR A 252 -9.43 -9.15 -25.54
C THR A 252 -9.84 -10.60 -25.66
N VAL A 253 -11.10 -10.84 -25.99
CA VAL A 253 -11.58 -12.14 -26.47
C VAL A 253 -12.21 -11.95 -27.83
N ASN A 254 -11.68 -12.64 -28.85
CA ASN A 254 -12.08 -12.47 -30.26
C ASN A 254 -12.08 -10.99 -30.70
N ASP A 255 -11.00 -10.27 -30.36
CA ASP A 255 -10.80 -8.83 -30.60
C ASP A 255 -11.80 -7.89 -29.91
N MET A 256 -12.74 -8.42 -29.13
CA MET A 256 -13.59 -7.62 -28.25
C MET A 256 -12.86 -7.36 -26.95
N SER A 257 -12.95 -6.13 -26.44
CA SER A 257 -12.38 -5.79 -25.14
C SER A 257 -12.93 -6.74 -24.07
N TYR A 258 -12.03 -7.36 -23.34
CA TYR A 258 -12.36 -8.25 -22.25
C TYR A 258 -11.77 -7.69 -20.97
N PHE A 259 -12.61 -7.56 -19.97
CA PHE A 259 -12.18 -7.16 -18.64
C PHE A 259 -11.91 -8.42 -17.81
N GLY A 260 -10.68 -8.60 -17.32
CA GLY A 260 -10.22 -9.74 -16.52
C GLY A 260 -9.11 -9.34 -15.55
N THR A 261 -8.70 -10.26 -14.68
CA THR A 261 -7.78 -9.95 -13.58
C THR A 261 -6.33 -10.07 -13.99
N ILE A 262 -5.50 -9.08 -13.62
CA ILE A 262 -4.06 -9.11 -13.85
C ILE A 262 -3.30 -9.07 -12.52
N ASP A 263 -2.71 -10.20 -12.14
CA ASP A 263 -1.88 -10.30 -10.95
C ASP A 263 -0.41 -9.99 -11.29
N ARG A 264 0.16 -9.01 -10.60
CA ARG A 264 1.59 -8.64 -10.70
C ARG A 264 2.33 -8.78 -9.38
N SER A 265 1.72 -9.44 -8.39
CA SER A 265 2.27 -9.61 -7.05
C SER A 265 3.45 -10.59 -7.01
N GLY A 266 3.49 -11.55 -7.95
CA GLY A 266 4.59 -12.50 -8.09
C GLY A 266 5.93 -11.84 -8.37
N ASP A 267 7.04 -12.38 -7.85
CA ASP A 267 8.36 -11.74 -7.99
C ASP A 267 8.91 -11.82 -9.43
N GLU A 268 8.59 -12.89 -10.16
CA GLU A 268 9.21 -13.20 -11.46
C GLU A 268 8.26 -13.03 -12.66
N GLU A 269 6.94 -13.09 -12.44
CA GLU A 269 5.95 -13.14 -13.51
C GLU A 269 4.69 -12.32 -13.22
N ILE A 270 3.94 -12.06 -14.28
CA ILE A 270 2.62 -11.44 -14.33
C ILE A 270 1.64 -12.54 -14.76
N VAL A 271 0.55 -12.72 -14.01
CA VAL A 271 -0.50 -13.67 -14.37
C VAL A 271 -1.73 -12.91 -14.86
N VAL A 272 -2.11 -13.13 -16.12
CA VAL A 272 -3.27 -12.50 -16.76
C VAL A 272 -4.39 -13.54 -16.87
N HIS A 273 -5.49 -13.36 -16.13
CA HIS A 273 -6.57 -14.32 -15.98
C HIS A 273 -7.77 -14.00 -16.89
N PHE A 274 -8.16 -14.96 -17.71
CA PHE A 274 -9.38 -14.97 -18.50
C PHE A 274 -10.38 -15.92 -17.85
N LEU A 275 -11.37 -15.39 -17.13
CA LEU A 275 -12.50 -16.12 -16.57
C LEU A 275 -13.81 -15.65 -17.22
N LEU A 276 -14.36 -16.46 -18.13
CA LEU A 276 -15.56 -16.12 -18.90
C LEU A 276 -16.73 -16.99 -18.47
N SER A 277 -17.67 -16.44 -17.70
CA SER A 277 -18.92 -17.12 -17.37
C SER A 277 -19.82 -17.28 -18.59
N SER A 278 -20.73 -18.26 -18.56
CA SER A 278 -21.75 -18.50 -19.60
C SER A 278 -22.52 -17.22 -19.95
N LYS A 279 -22.91 -16.44 -18.93
CA LYS A 279 -23.60 -15.15 -19.12
C LYS A 279 -22.77 -14.14 -19.92
N LYS A 280 -21.46 -14.08 -19.67
CA LYS A 280 -20.55 -13.16 -20.39
C LYS A 280 -20.36 -13.61 -21.83
N LEU A 281 -20.27 -14.92 -22.06
CA LEU A 281 -20.19 -15.51 -23.40
C LEU A 281 -21.46 -15.28 -24.23
N LEU A 282 -22.64 -15.50 -23.65
CA LEU A 282 -23.93 -15.19 -24.31
C LEU A 282 -24.06 -13.71 -24.64
N LYS A 283 -23.66 -12.82 -23.73
CA LYS A 283 -23.65 -11.37 -23.97
C LYS A 283 -22.71 -10.98 -25.14
N MET A 284 -21.55 -11.64 -25.25
CA MET A 284 -20.63 -11.42 -26.38
C MET A 284 -21.25 -11.79 -27.73
N ILE A 285 -22.07 -12.85 -27.77
CA ILE A 285 -22.83 -13.23 -28.99
C ILE A 285 -23.79 -12.09 -29.38
N ASP A 286 -24.48 -11.48 -28.41
CA ASP A 286 -25.47 -10.43 -28.64
C ASP A 286 -24.86 -9.08 -29.09
N GLU A 287 -23.74 -8.65 -28.48
CA GLU A 287 -23.21 -7.29 -28.63
C GLU A 287 -22.39 -7.05 -29.90
N ASN A 288 -21.80 -8.10 -30.46
CA ASN A 288 -21.10 -8.09 -31.74
C ASN A 288 -20.77 -9.53 -32.06
N PRO A 289 -21.39 -10.22 -33.03
CA PRO A 289 -20.90 -11.53 -33.44
C PRO A 289 -19.60 -11.31 -34.22
N PRO A 290 -18.40 -11.62 -33.68
CA PRO A 290 -17.23 -11.72 -34.52
C PRO A 290 -17.49 -12.76 -35.62
N ASP A 291 -16.58 -12.88 -36.59
CA ASP A 291 -16.46 -14.12 -37.34
C ASP A 291 -16.01 -15.21 -36.35
N LEU A 292 -16.97 -15.76 -35.58
CA LEU A 292 -16.82 -16.80 -34.58
C LEU A 292 -16.50 -18.10 -35.31
N SER A 293 -15.28 -18.16 -35.83
CA SER A 293 -14.76 -19.19 -36.72
C SER A 293 -14.51 -20.53 -36.00
N GLY A 294 -15.42 -20.92 -35.09
CA GLY A 294 -15.28 -22.07 -34.20
C GLY A 294 -14.12 -21.92 -33.22
N LYS A 295 -13.73 -20.68 -32.91
CA LYS A 295 -12.55 -20.36 -32.11
C LYS A 295 -12.82 -19.26 -31.08
N MET A 296 -12.10 -19.35 -29.98
CA MET A 296 -11.92 -18.32 -28.97
C MET A 296 -10.45 -17.88 -28.98
N ILE A 297 -10.22 -16.59 -29.11
CA ILE A 297 -8.89 -15.97 -29.21
C ILE A 297 -8.69 -15.13 -27.97
N PHE A 298 -7.84 -15.59 -27.06
CA PHE A 298 -7.43 -14.84 -25.88
C PHE A 298 -6.30 -13.90 -26.27
N GLY A 299 -6.58 -12.61 -26.40
CA GLY A 299 -5.60 -11.60 -26.79
C GLY A 299 -5.19 -10.73 -25.63
N ILE A 300 -3.91 -10.41 -25.54
CA ILE A 300 -3.37 -9.35 -24.68
C ILE A 300 -2.55 -8.39 -25.54
N GLU A 301 -2.68 -7.09 -25.29
CA GLU A 301 -1.98 -6.04 -26.04
C GLU A 301 -1.35 -5.03 -25.08
N SER A 302 -0.11 -4.62 -25.36
CA SER A 302 0.55 -3.57 -24.59
C SER A 302 -0.09 -2.22 -24.89
N GLY A 303 -0.70 -1.60 -23.88
CA GLY A 303 -1.28 -0.27 -23.96
C GLY A 303 -0.27 0.86 -23.69
N LYS A 304 -0.71 1.92 -23.00
CA LYS A 304 0.16 3.03 -22.64
C LYS A 304 1.08 2.63 -21.49
N LYS A 305 2.14 3.40 -21.29
CA LYS A 305 2.98 3.24 -20.10
C LYS A 305 2.10 3.46 -18.86
N ARG A 306 2.14 2.53 -17.89
CA ARG A 306 1.26 2.61 -16.72
C ARG A 306 1.57 3.87 -15.92
N ASP A 307 0.51 4.53 -15.47
CA ASP A 307 0.61 5.45 -14.34
C ASP A 307 0.84 4.60 -13.09
N VAL A 308 2.10 4.47 -12.69
CA VAL A 308 2.48 3.69 -11.51
C VAL A 308 2.03 4.47 -10.28
N GLN A 309 1.08 3.90 -9.51
CA GLN A 309 0.78 4.34 -8.15
C GLN A 309 2.12 4.48 -7.42
N LYS A 310 2.46 5.68 -6.94
CA LYS A 310 3.72 5.82 -6.18
C LYS A 310 3.66 4.86 -5.00
N SER A 311 4.76 4.19 -4.70
CA SER A 311 4.83 3.24 -3.58
C SER A 311 4.50 3.88 -2.22
N ASP A 312 4.59 5.21 -2.13
CA ASP A 312 4.32 6.05 -0.97
C ASP A 312 3.11 7.00 -1.18
N ALA A 313 2.32 6.82 -2.25
CA ALA A 313 1.19 7.71 -2.52
C ALA A 313 0.17 7.67 -1.38
N SER A 314 -0.10 8.85 -0.84
CA SER A 314 -0.90 9.06 0.37
C SER A 314 -1.88 10.21 0.12
N LEU A 315 -3.17 9.97 0.40
CA LEU A 315 -4.18 11.03 0.29
C LEU A 315 -3.86 12.17 1.27
N GLU A 316 -3.25 11.84 2.41
CA GLU A 316 -2.84 12.78 3.46
C GLU A 316 -1.68 13.68 3.06
N ASP A 317 -0.88 13.27 2.07
CA ASP A 317 0.21 14.06 1.49
C ASP A 317 -0.23 14.79 0.21
N GLY A 318 -1.52 14.67 -0.15
CA GLY A 318 -2.14 15.35 -1.28
C GLY A 318 -1.90 14.68 -2.63
N ASP A 319 -1.51 13.40 -2.63
CA ASP A 319 -1.41 12.59 -3.83
C ASP A 319 -2.80 12.17 -4.35
N LYS A 320 -2.82 11.73 -5.61
CA LYS A 320 -3.94 11.03 -6.22
C LYS A 320 -3.73 9.54 -5.98
N VAL A 321 -4.71 8.88 -5.37
CA VAL A 321 -4.71 7.43 -5.17
C VAL A 321 -5.58 6.77 -6.22
N ILE A 322 -5.06 5.71 -6.81
CA ILE A 322 -5.67 4.95 -7.89
C ILE A 322 -6.09 3.58 -7.35
N GLN A 323 -7.35 3.20 -7.56
CA GLN A 323 -7.89 1.92 -7.13
C GLN A 323 -8.77 1.34 -8.25
N LEU A 324 -8.58 0.07 -8.61
CA LEU A 324 -9.54 -0.66 -9.44
C LEU A 324 -10.76 -1.05 -8.60
N SER A 325 -11.93 -1.08 -9.23
CA SER A 325 -13.14 -1.60 -8.60
C SER A 325 -13.04 -3.12 -8.37
N SER A 326 -13.97 -3.70 -7.60
CA SER A 326 -13.95 -5.11 -7.20
C SER A 326 -14.12 -6.06 -8.38
N GLU A 327 -14.96 -5.66 -9.33
CA GLU A 327 -15.12 -6.33 -10.63
C GLU A 327 -14.15 -5.77 -11.67
N GLU A 328 -13.30 -4.83 -11.23
CA GLU A 328 -12.28 -4.08 -11.97
C GLU A 328 -12.78 -3.38 -13.27
N ASP A 329 -14.09 -3.37 -13.53
CA ASP A 329 -14.76 -2.64 -14.63
C ASP A 329 -14.53 -1.10 -14.60
N TRP A 330 -14.10 -0.54 -13.47
CA TRP A 330 -13.71 0.87 -13.33
C TRP A 330 -12.35 1.03 -12.65
N LYS A 331 -11.62 2.05 -13.08
CA LYS A 331 -10.46 2.59 -12.37
C LYS A 331 -10.84 3.91 -11.72
N PHE A 332 -10.90 3.90 -10.40
CA PHE A 332 -11.22 5.08 -9.61
C PHE A 332 -9.96 5.86 -9.28
N HIS A 333 -10.01 7.17 -9.48
CA HIS A 333 -9.02 8.09 -8.92
C HIS A 333 -9.65 8.90 -7.81
N LEU A 334 -9.00 8.93 -6.65
CA LEU A 334 -9.40 9.77 -5.52
C LEU A 334 -8.30 10.78 -5.18
N SER A 335 -8.68 12.02 -4.94
CA SER A 335 -7.79 13.04 -4.37
C SER A 335 -8.56 13.97 -3.43
N LEU A 336 -7.85 14.70 -2.56
CA LEU A 336 -8.45 15.53 -1.51
C LEU A 336 -8.12 17.02 -1.67
N SER A 337 -9.07 17.88 -1.27
CA SER A 337 -8.86 19.32 -1.08
C SER A 337 -9.40 19.78 0.29
N PRO A 338 -8.68 20.65 1.04
CA PRO A 338 -7.32 21.12 0.76
C PRO A 338 -6.30 19.97 0.82
N LYS A 339 -5.20 20.12 0.06
CA LYS A 339 -4.11 19.14 0.08
C LYS A 339 -3.44 19.12 1.45
N GLY A 340 -3.05 17.94 1.91
CA GLY A 340 -2.34 17.75 3.17
C GLY A 340 -3.19 17.10 4.26
N LYS A 341 -2.65 17.09 5.48
CA LYS A 341 -3.25 16.39 6.62
C LYS A 341 -4.63 16.95 6.95
N ILE A 342 -5.59 16.05 7.06
CA ILE A 342 -6.98 16.37 7.35
C ILE A 342 -7.15 16.59 8.84
N ASN A 343 -7.84 17.68 9.22
CA ASN A 343 -8.13 17.99 10.61
C ASN A 343 -9.63 17.97 10.89
N PRO A 344 -10.03 17.54 12.11
CA PRO A 344 -11.43 17.61 12.53
C PRO A 344 -11.99 19.03 12.48
N GLY A 345 -13.26 19.15 12.12
CA GLY A 345 -14.00 20.41 12.04
C GLY A 345 -13.77 21.21 10.75
N ASN A 346 -12.80 20.82 9.91
CA ASN A 346 -12.58 21.42 8.60
C ASN A 346 -13.26 20.59 7.51
N ASP A 347 -13.83 21.28 6.53
CA ASP A 347 -14.39 20.65 5.34
C ASP A 347 -13.28 20.08 4.46
N VAL A 348 -13.48 18.85 4.00
CA VAL A 348 -12.63 18.16 3.03
C VAL A 348 -13.47 17.80 1.83
N THR A 349 -13.01 18.16 0.64
CA THR A 349 -13.63 17.76 -0.62
C THR A 349 -12.90 16.55 -1.19
N LEU A 350 -13.64 15.47 -1.38
CA LEU A 350 -13.25 14.27 -2.13
C LEU A 350 -13.45 14.53 -3.62
N HIS A 351 -12.41 14.44 -4.43
CA HIS A 351 -12.51 14.53 -5.89
C HIS A 351 -12.38 13.12 -6.49
N ILE A 352 -13.43 12.68 -7.17
CA ILE A 352 -13.56 11.33 -7.72
C ILE A 352 -13.52 11.43 -9.24
N GLU A 353 -12.73 10.57 -9.89
CA GLU A 353 -12.73 10.40 -11.35
C GLU A 353 -12.95 8.92 -11.69
N PHE A 354 -13.81 8.67 -12.68
CA PHE A 354 -14.13 7.34 -13.19
C PHE A 354 -13.41 7.13 -14.51
N HIS A 355 -12.44 6.23 -14.54
CA HIS A 355 -11.66 5.91 -15.73
C HIS A 355 -11.97 4.51 -16.23
N ASP A 356 -11.91 4.37 -17.54
CA ASP A 356 -11.77 3.09 -18.20
C ASP A 356 -10.44 2.47 -17.74
N PRO A 357 -10.46 1.27 -17.14
CA PRO A 357 -9.29 0.64 -16.54
C PRO A 357 -8.12 0.44 -17.50
N ILE A 358 -8.44 0.28 -18.79
CA ILE A 358 -7.53 -0.12 -19.83
C ILE A 358 -6.96 1.09 -20.56
N SER A 359 -7.81 1.94 -21.10
CA SER A 359 -7.42 3.10 -21.91
C SER A 359 -7.08 4.33 -21.08
N ASN A 360 -7.41 4.31 -19.78
CA ASN A 360 -7.31 5.39 -18.82
C ASN A 360 -8.16 6.63 -19.22
N VAL A 361 -9.13 6.47 -20.12
CA VAL A 361 -10.04 7.53 -20.56
C VAL A 361 -11.16 7.71 -19.54
N ILE A 362 -11.57 8.95 -19.26
CA ILE A 362 -12.69 9.23 -18.36
C ILE A 362 -13.99 8.64 -18.94
N ILE A 363 -14.65 7.78 -18.18
CA ILE A 363 -15.97 7.24 -18.48
C ILE A 363 -17.00 8.28 -18.04
N GLN A 364 -17.88 8.71 -18.95
CA GLN A 364 -18.94 9.67 -18.65
C GLN A 364 -20.23 8.97 -18.20
N GLN A 365 -21.19 9.74 -17.69
CA GLN A 365 -22.53 9.26 -17.34
C GLN A 365 -22.55 8.16 -16.27
N ASN A 366 -21.75 8.30 -15.22
CA ASN A 366 -21.80 7.34 -14.10
C ASN A 366 -22.84 7.76 -13.07
N VAL A 367 -23.61 6.79 -12.58
CA VAL A 367 -24.44 6.88 -11.38
C VAL A 367 -23.81 5.98 -10.33
N TYR A 368 -23.65 6.40 -9.08
CA TYR A 368 -22.94 5.59 -8.09
C TYR A 368 -23.41 5.88 -6.66
N ASP A 369 -23.07 4.97 -5.75
CA ASP A 369 -23.30 5.10 -4.31
C ASP A 369 -21.98 5.40 -3.59
N LEU A 370 -22.04 6.20 -2.53
CA LEU A 370 -20.89 6.64 -1.76
C LEU A 370 -21.15 6.51 -0.25
N ASP A 371 -20.33 5.71 0.41
CA ASP A 371 -20.31 5.59 1.87
C ASP A 371 -18.98 6.09 2.43
N ILE A 372 -19.03 6.90 3.48
CA ILE A 372 -17.85 7.40 4.19
C ILE A 372 -17.93 6.97 5.65
N PHE A 373 -16.89 6.30 6.12
CA PHE A 373 -16.75 5.83 7.49
C PHE A 373 -15.64 6.59 8.22
N LEU A 374 -15.79 6.77 9.54
CA LEU A 374 -14.74 7.22 10.44
C LEU A 374 -14.74 6.31 11.68
N ASN A 375 -13.62 5.65 11.96
CA ASN A 375 -13.47 4.69 13.05
C ASN A 375 -14.56 3.60 13.04
N GLY A 376 -14.92 3.13 11.84
CA GLY A 376 -15.95 2.12 11.60
C GLY A 376 -17.40 2.60 11.75
N ARG A 377 -17.64 3.90 11.94
CA ARG A 377 -18.99 4.50 11.96
C ARG A 377 -19.26 5.24 10.67
N ILE A 378 -20.45 5.10 10.10
CA ILE A 378 -20.88 5.87 8.93
C ILE A 378 -20.96 7.35 9.31
N VAL A 379 -20.23 8.18 8.57
CA VAL A 379 -20.26 9.65 8.62
C VAL A 379 -21.22 10.18 7.56
N GLU A 380 -21.11 9.65 6.34
CA GLU A 380 -21.94 10.03 5.20
C GLU A 380 -22.34 8.76 4.43
N SER A 381 -23.55 8.73 3.90
CA SER A 381 -24.01 7.68 2.98
C SER A 381 -24.96 8.32 1.97
N LYS A 382 -24.60 8.26 0.69
CA LYS A 382 -25.35 8.81 -0.43
C LYS A 382 -25.56 7.75 -1.48
N GLN A 383 -26.74 7.76 -2.08
CA GLN A 383 -27.15 6.78 -3.07
C GLN A 383 -27.54 7.51 -4.35
N GLY A 384 -27.19 6.95 -5.50
CA GLY A 384 -27.53 7.49 -6.81
C GLY A 384 -26.93 8.87 -7.09
N LEU A 385 -25.70 9.12 -6.67
CA LEU A 385 -24.93 10.29 -7.10
C LEU A 385 -24.63 10.21 -8.59
N GLU A 386 -24.62 11.35 -9.29
CA GLU A 386 -24.43 11.41 -10.74
C GLU A 386 -23.11 12.12 -11.06
N ALA A 387 -22.24 11.46 -11.82
CA ALA A 387 -21.01 11.98 -12.39
C ALA A 387 -21.13 12.04 -13.93
N PRO A 388 -21.88 13.01 -14.48
CA PRO A 388 -22.24 13.03 -15.91
C PRO A 388 -21.04 13.20 -16.84
N ASP A 389 -19.99 13.90 -16.40
CA ASP A 389 -18.74 14.07 -17.14
C ASP A 389 -17.65 13.07 -16.71
N GLY A 390 -18.00 12.11 -15.85
CA GLY A 390 -17.08 11.12 -15.30
C GLY A 390 -16.28 11.61 -14.10
N THR A 391 -16.63 12.77 -13.54
CA THR A 391 -16.02 13.30 -12.32
C THR A 391 -17.09 13.74 -11.32
N ASP A 392 -16.76 13.70 -10.03
CA ASP A 392 -17.61 14.26 -8.97
C ASP A 392 -16.77 14.85 -7.84
N SER A 393 -17.39 15.70 -7.02
CA SER A 393 -16.76 16.32 -5.85
C SER A 393 -17.72 16.34 -4.66
N VAL A 394 -17.36 15.59 -3.61
CA VAL A 394 -18.19 15.44 -2.41
C VAL A 394 -17.46 16.03 -1.20
N THR A 395 -18.07 17.02 -0.55
CA THR A 395 -17.54 17.59 0.69
C THR A 395 -18.05 16.85 1.91
N VAL A 396 -17.14 16.54 2.83
CA VAL A 396 -17.38 15.88 4.12
C VAL A 396 -16.65 16.63 5.24
N ASN A 397 -17.21 16.62 6.45
CA ASN A 397 -16.60 17.18 7.64
C ASN A 397 -16.44 16.06 8.69
N PHE A 398 -15.23 15.91 9.22
CA PHE A 398 -14.95 14.90 10.25
C PHE A 398 -14.97 15.57 11.63
N ASP A 399 -15.68 14.99 12.59
CA ASP A 399 -15.86 15.58 13.94
C ASP A 399 -14.74 15.22 14.92
N GLN A 400 -13.96 14.18 14.61
CA GLN A 400 -12.88 13.67 15.46
C GLN A 400 -11.74 13.07 14.64
N THR A 401 -10.63 12.78 15.31
CA THR A 401 -9.48 12.09 14.70
C THR A 401 -9.76 10.61 14.53
N GLY A 402 -9.15 9.98 13.52
CA GLY A 402 -9.36 8.56 13.28
C GLY A 402 -8.98 8.10 11.89
N SER A 403 -9.26 6.83 11.62
CA SER A 403 -9.15 6.25 10.29
C SER A 403 -10.46 6.44 9.54
N ALA A 404 -10.38 7.06 8.38
CA ALA A 404 -11.50 7.24 7.48
C ALA A 404 -11.42 6.25 6.31
N ILE A 405 -12.58 5.76 5.89
CA ILE A 405 -12.72 4.90 4.70
C ILE A 405 -13.77 5.53 3.80
N VAL A 406 -13.47 5.66 2.52
CA VAL A 406 -14.41 6.07 1.48
C VAL A 406 -14.65 4.86 0.59
N ARG A 407 -15.91 4.45 0.47
CA ARG A 407 -16.35 3.36 -0.40
C ARG A 407 -17.22 3.91 -1.51
N ILE A 408 -16.81 3.66 -2.75
CA ILE A 408 -17.60 3.89 -3.95
C ILE A 408 -18.22 2.54 -4.33
N SER A 409 -19.52 2.50 -4.65
CA SER A 409 -20.17 1.25 -5.05
C SER A 409 -21.32 1.45 -6.04
N ASN A 410 -21.85 0.34 -6.55
CA ASN A 410 -23.08 0.31 -7.35
C ASN A 410 -23.02 1.21 -8.60
N VAL A 411 -21.85 1.29 -9.23
CA VAL A 411 -21.64 2.19 -10.37
C VAL A 411 -22.49 1.71 -11.55
N ASN A 412 -23.37 2.56 -12.08
CA ASN A 412 -24.35 2.28 -13.13
C ASN A 412 -25.24 1.04 -12.85
N ASN A 413 -25.56 0.78 -11.58
CA ASN A 413 -26.26 -0.42 -11.11
C ASN A 413 -25.50 -1.74 -11.32
N PHE A 414 -24.20 -1.69 -11.55
CA PHE A 414 -23.33 -2.87 -11.50
C PHE A 414 -22.87 -3.08 -10.06
N ASP A 415 -22.86 -4.34 -9.62
CA ASP A 415 -22.41 -4.73 -8.28
C ASP A 415 -20.88 -4.68 -8.19
N THR A 416 -20.35 -3.46 -8.17
CA THR A 416 -18.92 -3.17 -8.14
C THR A 416 -18.62 -2.21 -6.99
N SER A 417 -17.43 -2.28 -6.40
CA SER A 417 -17.02 -1.34 -5.36
C SER A 417 -15.53 -1.06 -5.31
N GLY A 418 -15.12 0.08 -4.74
CA GLY A 418 -13.73 0.43 -4.49
C GLY A 418 -13.60 1.20 -3.19
N GLU A 419 -12.55 0.90 -2.41
CA GLU A 419 -12.32 1.50 -1.10
C GLU A 419 -11.00 2.26 -1.05
N PHE A 420 -11.05 3.42 -0.40
CA PHE A 420 -9.90 4.26 -0.11
C PHE A 420 -9.84 4.52 1.38
N SER A 421 -8.64 4.57 1.94
CA SER A 421 -8.45 4.89 3.35
C SER A 421 -7.45 6.02 3.55
N PHE A 422 -7.65 6.79 4.60
CA PHE A 422 -6.74 7.86 5.03
C PHE A 422 -6.95 8.20 6.50
N GLN A 423 -6.02 8.95 7.08
CA GLN A 423 -6.08 9.35 8.48
C GLN A 423 -6.50 10.82 8.69
N VAL A 424 -7.41 11.03 9.63
CA VAL A 424 -7.77 12.34 10.17
C VAL A 424 -6.92 12.62 11.41
N TYR A 425 -6.01 13.58 11.31
CA TYR A 425 -5.05 13.94 12.35
C TYR A 425 -5.55 15.09 13.22
N ALA A 426 -5.14 15.08 14.49
CA ALA A 426 -5.24 16.30 15.29
C ALA A 426 -4.47 17.43 14.57
N PRO A 427 -4.97 18.68 14.59
CA PRO A 427 -4.21 19.81 14.09
C PRO A 427 -2.83 19.82 14.78
N LYS A 428 -1.74 19.78 14.01
CA LYS A 428 -0.45 20.23 14.55
C LYS A 428 -0.64 21.73 14.79
N GLU A 429 -0.45 22.19 16.02
CA GLU A 429 -0.35 23.64 16.26
C GLU A 429 0.77 24.16 15.36
N GLU A 430 0.46 25.03 14.41
CA GLU A 430 1.49 25.76 13.69
C GLU A 430 2.21 26.65 14.71
N LEU A 431 3.42 26.24 15.08
CA LEU A 431 4.32 27.11 15.82
C LEU A 431 4.64 28.29 14.89
N THR A 432 4.16 29.46 15.27
CA THR A 432 4.45 30.72 14.58
C THR A 432 5.54 31.46 15.36
N GLY A 433 6.43 32.15 14.64
CA GLY A 433 7.51 32.93 15.22
C GLY A 433 7.58 34.31 14.56
N ASP A 434 7.81 35.34 15.36
CA ASP A 434 8.14 36.68 14.86
C ASP A 434 9.58 36.74 14.37
N HIS A 435 10.45 35.90 14.94
CA HIS A 435 11.85 35.74 14.57
C HIS A 435 12.24 34.25 14.51
N PHE A 436 13.29 33.95 13.75
CA PHE A 436 13.71 32.58 13.45
C PHE A 436 15.19 32.37 13.78
N VAL A 437 15.50 31.21 14.35
CA VAL A 437 16.86 30.74 14.62
C VAL A 437 17.02 29.33 14.07
N ASP A 438 17.92 29.13 13.12
CA ASP A 438 18.23 27.81 12.61
C ASP A 438 19.26 27.11 13.51
N ILE A 439 19.05 25.83 13.81
CA ILE A 439 20.09 24.97 14.38
C ILE A 439 20.89 24.41 13.20
N GLY A 440 22.15 24.82 13.06
CA GLY A 440 22.95 24.59 11.85
C GLY A 440 23.22 23.10 11.57
N VAL A 441 23.44 22.76 10.30
CA VAL A 441 23.82 21.40 9.87
C VAL A 441 25.20 21.02 10.43
N GLY A 442 25.32 19.82 11.00
CA GLY A 442 26.59 19.31 11.53
C GLY A 442 27.02 19.94 12.85
N THR A 443 26.12 20.61 13.57
CA THR A 443 26.43 21.29 14.85
C THR A 443 26.52 20.34 16.04
N SER A 444 26.07 19.09 15.86
CA SER A 444 26.29 17.96 16.76
C SER A 444 27.76 17.52 16.90
N ILE A 445 28.68 18.13 16.13
CA ILE A 445 30.13 17.92 16.24
C ILE A 445 30.78 19.26 16.62
N PRO A 446 31.76 19.29 17.56
CA PRO A 446 32.49 20.51 17.89
C PRO A 446 33.14 21.18 16.67
N GLY A 447 33.11 22.51 16.63
CA GLY A 447 33.66 23.35 15.57
C GLY A 447 32.83 24.61 15.34
N CYS A 448 31.51 24.53 15.49
CA CYS A 448 30.57 25.63 15.24
C CYS A 448 30.68 26.78 16.26
N GLU A 449 31.26 26.51 17.43
CA GLU A 449 31.50 27.50 18.48
C GLU A 449 32.61 28.50 18.12
N ASN A 450 33.43 28.18 17.10
CA ASN A 450 34.55 29.03 16.68
C ASN A 450 34.16 30.09 15.64
N ASN A 451 32.92 30.03 15.12
CA ASN A 451 32.45 30.87 14.03
C ASN A 451 30.98 31.28 14.15
N ASP A 452 30.37 31.14 15.33
CA ASP A 452 28.99 31.52 15.64
C ASP A 452 27.96 30.91 14.66
N THR A 453 28.14 29.63 14.31
CA THR A 453 27.23 28.90 13.41
C THR A 453 26.45 27.77 14.07
N CYS A 454 26.50 27.65 15.40
CA CYS A 454 25.73 26.62 16.11
C CYS A 454 24.22 26.91 16.05
N TYR A 455 23.85 28.14 16.45
CA TYR A 455 22.52 28.72 16.26
C TYR A 455 22.65 29.91 15.31
N LEU A 456 21.73 30.07 14.37
CA LEU A 456 21.82 31.07 13.30
C LEU A 456 20.54 31.94 13.25
N PRO A 457 20.62 33.23 13.65
CA PRO A 457 21.78 33.90 14.23
C PRO A 457 22.09 33.41 15.66
N THR A 458 23.36 33.46 16.06
CA THR A 458 23.78 33.07 17.43
C THR A 458 23.27 34.07 18.47
N ASN A 459 23.23 35.35 18.10
CA ASN A 459 22.68 36.43 18.92
C ASN A 459 21.50 37.08 18.18
N LEU A 460 20.35 37.21 18.85
CA LEU A 460 19.14 37.76 18.26
C LEU A 460 18.54 38.83 19.16
N ASN A 461 18.31 40.03 18.60
CA ASN A 461 17.67 41.14 19.30
C ASN A 461 16.20 41.23 18.90
N ILE A 462 15.30 41.26 19.89
CA ILE A 462 13.85 41.29 19.70
C ILE A 462 13.20 42.32 20.64
N GLU A 463 11.98 42.73 20.35
CA GLU A 463 11.14 43.53 21.23
C GLU A 463 10.33 42.66 22.21
N PRO A 464 9.83 43.21 23.33
CA PRO A 464 8.99 42.47 24.26
C PRO A 464 7.69 41.98 23.62
N ASN A 465 7.22 40.81 24.05
CA ASN A 465 6.07 40.05 23.55
C ASN A 465 6.26 39.40 22.17
N GLN A 466 7.48 39.30 21.66
CA GLN A 466 7.78 38.58 20.42
C GLN A 466 8.08 37.09 20.67
N VAL A 467 7.78 36.26 19.67
CA VAL A 467 8.02 34.82 19.66
C VAL A 467 9.26 34.51 18.83
N VAL A 468 10.19 33.73 19.39
CA VAL A 468 11.32 33.18 18.64
C VAL A 468 11.03 31.71 18.34
N LEU A 469 11.23 31.31 17.09
CA LEU A 469 11.12 29.93 16.63
C LEU A 469 12.49 29.38 16.25
N TRP A 470 12.84 28.25 16.84
CA TRP A 470 14.02 27.47 16.48
C TRP A 470 13.62 26.33 15.53
N ASP A 471 14.37 26.19 14.44
CA ASP A 471 14.16 25.16 13.41
C ASP A 471 15.39 24.26 13.34
N ASN A 472 15.22 22.96 13.64
CA ASN A 472 16.33 22.03 13.61
C ASN A 472 16.66 21.61 12.18
N LYS A 473 17.64 22.29 11.56
CA LYS A 473 18.15 21.96 10.22
C LYS A 473 19.19 20.83 10.24
N ASP A 474 19.70 20.45 11.40
CA ASP A 474 20.61 19.32 11.52
C ASP A 474 19.87 17.99 11.36
N SER A 475 20.61 16.96 10.93
CA SER A 475 20.15 15.57 10.91
C SER A 475 20.11 14.94 12.31
N SER A 476 20.78 15.57 13.28
CA SER A 476 20.84 15.14 14.69
C SER A 476 19.79 15.85 15.54
N ALA A 477 19.38 15.21 16.64
CA ALA A 477 18.48 15.83 17.59
C ALA A 477 19.21 16.89 18.45
N HIS A 478 18.52 17.98 18.78
CA HIS A 478 19.07 19.10 19.54
C HIS A 478 18.10 19.59 20.62
N THR A 479 18.53 20.54 21.45
CA THR A 479 17.67 21.24 22.41
C THR A 479 17.94 22.74 22.38
N VAL A 480 17.01 23.51 22.95
CA VAL A 480 17.09 24.94 23.21
C VAL A 480 16.67 25.12 24.67
N THR A 481 17.65 25.24 25.55
CA THR A 481 17.43 25.27 27.00
C THR A 481 18.09 26.50 27.59
N SER A 482 17.33 27.31 28.34
CA SER A 482 17.84 28.56 28.90
C SER A 482 18.91 28.33 29.97
N GLY A 483 19.92 29.19 30.01
CA GLY A 483 21.08 29.11 30.87
C GLY A 483 22.39 28.94 30.09
N THR A 484 23.44 28.58 30.79
CA THR A 484 24.77 28.29 30.21
C THR A 484 25.21 26.88 30.61
N PRO A 485 26.19 26.27 29.93
CA PRO A 485 26.74 24.96 30.33
C PRO A 485 27.39 24.94 31.72
N GLU A 486 27.79 26.10 32.25
CA GLU A 486 28.57 26.27 33.48
C GLU A 486 27.67 26.50 34.71
N GLU A 487 26.43 26.95 34.50
CA GLU A 487 25.41 27.16 35.53
C GLU A 487 24.30 26.11 35.40
N ASP A 488 23.63 25.74 36.50
CA ASP A 488 22.45 24.85 36.41
C ASP A 488 21.39 25.50 35.50
N THR A 489 20.70 24.68 34.68
CA THR A 489 19.67 25.12 33.72
C THR A 489 18.76 26.17 34.33
N SER A 490 18.71 27.36 33.73
CA SER A 490 17.79 28.39 34.20
C SER A 490 16.37 27.93 33.85
N SER A 491 15.45 28.02 34.80
CA SER A 491 14.10 27.46 34.65
C SER A 491 13.16 28.34 33.81
N ILE A 492 13.68 29.00 32.76
CA ILE A 492 12.92 29.99 31.96
C ILE A 492 12.26 29.30 30.76
N PHE A 493 13.02 28.54 29.95
CA PHE A 493 12.49 27.70 28.89
C PHE A 493 13.35 26.46 28.65
N ASP A 494 12.70 25.37 28.28
CA ASP A 494 13.35 24.13 27.86
C ASP A 494 12.51 23.49 26.75
N SER A 495 13.10 23.32 25.58
CA SER A 495 12.44 22.67 24.45
C SER A 495 12.25 21.17 24.63
N GLY A 496 13.01 20.54 25.53
CA GLY A 496 13.28 19.11 25.45
C GLY A 496 13.96 18.75 24.13
N ILE A 497 13.84 17.49 23.70
CA ILE A 497 14.43 17.00 22.46
C ILE A 497 13.66 17.54 21.25
N ILE A 498 14.37 18.21 20.33
CA ILE A 498 13.88 18.64 19.02
C ILE A 498 14.47 17.68 17.96
N PRO A 499 13.68 16.73 17.42
CA PRO A 499 14.13 15.86 16.32
C PRO A 499 14.52 16.65 15.06
N ALA A 500 15.22 16.00 14.14
CA ALA A 500 15.56 16.59 12.85
C ALA A 500 14.29 17.06 12.10
N GLY A 501 14.30 18.30 11.61
CA GLY A 501 13.18 18.91 10.89
C GLY A 501 11.99 19.37 11.76
N GLU A 502 12.02 19.13 13.07
CA GLU A 502 11.01 19.66 14.00
C GLU A 502 11.43 21.02 14.56
N LYS A 503 10.47 21.71 15.18
CA LYS A 503 10.59 23.12 15.61
C LYS A 503 10.22 23.29 17.07
N PHE A 504 10.76 24.34 17.68
CA PHE A 504 10.40 24.81 19.02
C PHE A 504 10.16 26.31 19.00
N SER A 505 9.22 26.84 19.78
CA SER A 505 9.02 28.28 19.90
C SER A 505 8.84 28.73 21.33
N PHE A 506 9.32 29.93 21.65
CA PHE A 506 9.14 30.54 22.96
C PHE A 506 8.83 32.03 22.85
N LYS A 507 7.88 32.51 23.67
CA LYS A 507 7.48 33.92 23.72
C LYS A 507 8.24 34.65 24.82
N PHE A 508 8.94 35.72 24.45
CA PHE A 508 9.70 36.54 25.38
C PHE A 508 8.89 37.76 25.81
N GLU A 509 8.46 37.80 27.06
CA GLU A 509 7.61 38.89 27.57
C GLU A 509 8.36 39.96 28.37
N GLN A 510 9.51 39.63 28.96
CA GLN A 510 10.26 40.53 29.84
C GLN A 510 11.56 40.99 29.18
N ASN A 511 11.92 42.26 29.34
CA ASN A 511 13.21 42.79 28.90
C ASN A 511 14.36 42.07 29.62
N GLY A 512 15.43 41.78 28.90
CA GLY A 512 16.59 41.09 29.46
C GLY A 512 17.42 40.40 28.39
N VAL A 513 18.53 39.81 28.83
CA VAL A 513 19.38 38.93 28.03
C VAL A 513 19.13 37.50 28.50
N TYR A 514 18.85 36.61 27.56
CA TYR A 514 18.52 35.21 27.79
C TYR A 514 19.51 34.34 27.04
N ASP A 515 20.55 33.92 27.73
CA ASP A 515 21.48 32.92 27.20
C ASP A 515 20.81 31.54 27.20
N TYR A 516 21.15 30.74 26.21
CA TYR A 516 20.66 29.37 26.06
C TYR A 516 21.72 28.48 25.41
N TYR A 517 21.56 27.18 25.61
CA TYR A 517 22.49 26.18 25.08
C TYR A 517 21.78 24.86 24.73
N CYS A 518 22.49 23.99 24.02
CA CYS A 518 22.05 22.62 23.81
C CYS A 518 22.56 21.71 24.94
N THR A 519 21.65 21.01 25.63
CA THR A 519 22.00 20.10 26.73
C THR A 519 22.71 18.83 26.26
N LEU A 520 22.51 18.44 25.00
CA LEU A 520 23.22 17.31 24.36
C LEU A 520 24.61 17.71 23.88
N HIS A 521 24.78 18.98 23.48
CA HIS A 521 25.97 19.51 22.82
C HIS A 521 26.40 20.82 23.48
N PRO A 522 27.08 20.78 24.64
CA PRO A 522 27.28 21.96 25.49
C PRO A 522 28.12 23.10 24.86
N TRP A 523 28.81 22.87 23.74
CA TRP A 523 29.50 23.93 22.99
C TRP A 523 28.55 24.84 22.19
N MET A 524 27.30 24.40 21.96
CA MET A 524 26.30 25.18 21.25
C MET A 524 25.65 26.17 22.19
N ILE A 525 25.99 27.46 22.04
CA ILE A 525 25.50 28.55 22.88
C ILE A 525 24.90 29.61 21.98
N GLY A 526 23.80 30.23 22.42
CA GLY A 526 23.20 31.39 21.78
C GLY A 526 22.60 32.35 22.82
N SER A 527 22.20 33.54 22.38
CA SER A 527 21.61 34.56 23.26
C SER A 527 20.46 35.30 22.59
N ILE A 528 19.37 35.53 23.34
CA ILE A 528 18.25 36.38 22.94
C ILE A 528 18.25 37.63 23.80
N THR A 529 18.27 38.80 23.16
CA THR A 529 18.21 40.11 23.82
C THR A 529 16.84 40.73 23.59
N VAL A 530 16.10 41.01 24.65
CA VAL A 530 14.71 41.50 24.60
C VAL A 530 14.63 42.96 25.05
N GLY A 531 14.14 43.81 24.15
CA GLY A 531 14.05 45.27 24.29
C GLY A 531 15.39 45.98 24.06
N ASP A 532 15.39 47.31 24.20
CA ASP A 532 16.58 48.17 24.16
C ASP A 532 17.48 47.93 25.38
N THR A 533 18.12 46.77 25.42
CA THR A 533 19.24 46.47 26.32
C THR A 533 20.56 46.57 25.58
N LYS A 534 20.65 47.50 24.61
CA LYS A 534 21.94 47.95 24.08
C LYS A 534 22.81 48.42 25.26
N PRO A 535 23.98 47.84 25.53
CA PRO A 535 25.07 48.63 26.05
C PRO A 535 25.69 49.32 24.83
N ALA A 536 24.97 50.27 24.23
CA ALA A 536 25.59 51.18 23.29
C ALA A 536 26.45 52.09 24.14
N VAL A 537 27.74 51.77 24.21
CA VAL A 537 28.68 52.60 24.92
C VAL A 537 28.64 53.97 24.23
N PRO A 538 28.16 55.04 24.88
CA PRO A 538 27.93 56.30 24.20
C PRO A 538 29.18 56.79 23.46
N GLU A 539 29.02 57.43 22.30
CA GLU A 539 30.11 57.89 21.45
C GLU A 539 31.14 58.78 22.18
N TRP A 540 30.70 59.50 23.22
CA TRP A 540 31.59 60.32 24.05
C TRP A 540 32.57 59.47 24.90
N ILE A 541 32.23 58.22 25.21
CA ILE A 541 33.13 57.28 25.89
C ILE A 541 34.19 56.76 24.92
N LYS A 542 33.85 56.53 23.66
CA LYS A 542 34.82 56.19 22.60
C LYS A 542 35.84 57.29 22.40
N GLN A 543 35.43 58.56 22.50
CA GLN A 543 36.35 59.70 22.48
C GLN A 543 37.35 59.68 23.66
N ASN A 544 36.91 59.29 24.86
CA ASN A 544 37.82 59.17 26.01
C ASN A 544 38.87 58.05 25.81
N ALA A 545 38.48 56.93 25.21
CA ALA A 545 39.41 55.86 24.84
C ALA A 545 40.41 56.28 23.75
N GLY A 546 39.95 57.05 22.76
CA GLY A 546 40.82 57.66 21.75
C GLY A 546 41.84 58.62 22.35
N TRP A 547 41.40 59.52 23.25
CA TRP A 547 42.31 60.43 23.95
C TRP A 547 43.33 59.70 24.83
N TRP A 548 42.98 58.56 25.40
CA TRP A 548 43.92 57.74 26.16
C TRP A 548 44.94 57.05 25.26
N ALA A 549 44.51 56.53 24.10
CA ALA A 549 45.37 55.92 23.10
C ALA A 549 46.38 56.91 22.50
N GLU A 550 45.95 58.15 22.28
CA GLU A 550 46.79 59.25 21.78
C GLU A 550 47.68 59.89 22.87
N GLY A 551 47.53 59.48 24.13
CA GLY A 551 48.28 60.02 25.27
C GLY A 551 47.83 61.43 25.71
N ALA A 552 46.66 61.88 25.27
CA ALA A 552 46.04 63.14 25.69
C ALA A 552 45.45 63.07 27.11
N ILE A 553 45.14 61.87 27.61
CA ILE A 553 44.84 61.62 29.04
C ILE A 553 45.78 60.54 29.60
N ASP A 554 46.12 60.65 30.88
CA ASP A 554 46.98 59.68 31.56
C ASP A 554 46.22 58.42 31.99
N ASP A 555 46.97 57.37 32.35
CA ASP A 555 46.41 56.07 32.71
C ASP A 555 45.45 56.17 33.91
N ASN A 556 45.79 56.98 34.91
CA ASN A 556 44.95 57.15 36.09
C ASN A 556 43.62 57.84 35.77
N ALA A 557 43.62 58.86 34.91
CA ALA A 557 42.41 59.53 34.44
C ALA A 557 41.50 58.60 33.65
N PHE A 558 42.07 57.74 32.80
CA PHE A 558 41.32 56.74 32.05
C PHE A 558 40.70 55.68 32.98
N VAL A 559 41.47 55.13 33.94
CA VAL A 559 40.95 54.16 34.91
C VAL A 559 39.84 54.75 35.77
N GLN A 560 39.97 55.99 36.25
CA GLN A 560 38.90 56.65 37.01
C GLN A 560 37.65 56.90 36.16
N GLY A 561 37.82 57.24 34.89
CA GLY A 561 36.72 57.35 33.93
C GLY A 561 35.98 56.02 33.78
N MET A 562 36.71 54.92 33.58
CA MET A 562 36.14 53.58 33.47
C MET A 562 35.43 53.13 34.75
N GLN A 563 36.03 53.39 35.92
CA GLN A 563 35.41 53.10 37.22
C GLN A 563 34.09 53.85 37.40
N TYR A 564 34.04 55.14 37.03
CA TYR A 564 32.82 55.93 37.08
C TYR A 564 31.74 55.37 36.14
N LEU A 565 32.11 55.00 34.92
CA LEU A 565 31.18 54.46 33.92
C LEU A 565 30.56 53.14 34.34
N ILE A 566 31.34 52.29 35.00
CA ILE A 566 30.87 51.01 35.53
C ILE A 566 29.97 51.23 36.75
N LYS A 567 30.36 52.14 37.65
CA LYS A 567 29.59 52.46 38.86
C LYS A 567 28.22 53.07 38.55
N GLU A 568 28.14 53.94 37.56
CA GLU A 568 26.89 54.58 37.14
C GLU A 568 26.08 53.73 36.15
N ASP A 569 26.44 52.46 35.96
CA ASP A 569 25.75 51.49 35.09
C ASP A 569 25.69 51.91 33.60
N VAL A 570 26.60 52.81 33.18
CA VAL A 570 26.73 53.31 31.80
C VAL A 570 27.52 52.33 30.93
N LEU A 571 28.47 51.61 31.54
CA LEU A 571 29.23 50.53 30.91
C LEU A 571 29.11 49.27 31.78
N ARG A 572 28.34 48.28 31.33
CA ARG A 572 28.20 47.01 32.03
C ARG A 572 29.31 46.04 31.62
N ILE A 573 30.11 45.60 32.60
CA ILE A 573 31.08 44.52 32.41
C ILE A 573 30.47 43.24 33.01
N PRO A 574 30.49 42.11 32.29
CA PRO A 574 30.02 40.84 32.83
C PRO A 574 30.75 40.49 34.15
N PRO A 575 30.11 39.73 35.07
CA PRO A 575 30.68 39.40 36.38
C PRO A 575 32.08 38.80 36.22
N THR A 576 33.08 39.40 36.85
CA THR A 576 34.49 38.99 36.71
C THR A 576 35.18 39.02 38.06
N SER A 577 35.74 37.90 38.51
CA SER A 577 36.55 37.82 39.73
C SER A 577 38.00 38.23 39.42
N SER A 578 38.53 39.17 40.19
CA SER A 578 39.93 39.60 40.07
C SER A 578 40.85 38.60 40.78
N ASN A 579 41.92 38.17 40.11
CA ASN A 579 43.01 37.47 40.78
C ASN A 579 43.80 38.49 41.62
N GLU A 580 43.96 38.25 42.93
CA GLU A 580 44.83 39.05 43.82
C GLU A 580 46.30 38.84 43.45
N GLY A 581 46.74 39.42 42.33
CA GLY A 581 48.11 39.39 41.83
C GLY A 581 48.79 40.75 42.00
N SER A 582 50.02 40.73 42.52
CA SER A 582 50.93 41.87 42.70
C SER A 582 51.44 42.46 41.36
N GLY A 583 50.55 42.96 40.51
CA GLY A 583 50.89 43.67 39.27
C GLY A 583 51.24 45.14 39.51
N SER A 584 52.22 45.68 38.78
CA SER A 584 52.57 47.10 38.78
C SER A 584 51.40 47.97 38.32
N ASN A 585 51.21 49.15 38.92
CA ASN A 585 50.23 50.19 38.52
C ASN A 585 50.44 50.78 37.11
N GLU A 586 51.24 50.16 36.25
CA GLU A 586 51.54 50.64 34.90
C GLU A 586 50.79 49.79 33.88
N ILE A 587 49.93 50.43 33.09
CA ILE A 587 49.14 49.77 32.05
C ILE A 587 50.06 49.51 30.84
N PRO A 588 50.25 48.25 30.42
CA PRO A 588 51.02 47.93 29.22
C PRO A 588 50.59 48.72 27.98
N ALA A 589 51.55 49.25 27.22
CA ALA A 589 51.29 50.07 26.04
C ALA A 589 50.45 49.38 24.96
N TRP A 590 50.48 48.05 24.87
CA TRP A 590 49.66 47.31 23.91
C TRP A 590 48.15 47.42 24.19
N ILE A 591 47.75 47.71 25.43
CA ILE A 591 46.33 47.87 25.80
C ILE A 591 45.76 49.16 25.24
N LYS A 592 46.59 50.21 25.12
CA LYS A 592 46.20 51.48 24.48
C LYS A 592 45.84 51.30 23.01
N ASN A 593 46.43 50.30 22.35
CA ASN A 593 46.07 49.97 20.96
C ASN A 593 44.64 49.45 20.86
N ASN A 594 44.18 48.64 21.81
CA ASN A 594 42.80 48.14 21.82
C ASN A 594 41.80 49.29 22.06
N ALA A 595 42.12 50.23 22.94
CA ALA A 595 41.31 51.44 23.14
C ALA A 595 41.27 52.34 21.90
N GLY A 596 42.39 52.47 21.18
CA GLY A 596 42.45 53.19 19.91
C GLY A 596 41.62 52.51 18.81
N TRP A 597 41.78 51.20 18.64
CA TRP A 597 40.99 50.43 17.67
C TRP A 597 39.49 50.49 17.95
N TRP A 598 39.09 50.53 19.21
CA TRP A 598 37.70 50.68 19.58
C TRP A 598 37.17 52.09 19.29
N ALA A 599 37.96 53.13 19.57
CA ALA A 599 37.62 54.51 19.25
C ALA A 599 37.50 54.77 17.73
N GLU A 600 38.31 54.08 16.93
CA GLU A 600 38.29 54.14 15.45
C GLU A 600 37.22 53.23 14.82
N GLY A 601 36.49 52.44 15.62
CA GLY A 601 35.48 51.49 15.14
C GLY A 601 36.06 50.25 14.46
N ALA A 602 37.36 49.98 14.63
CA ALA A 602 38.05 48.79 14.12
C ALA A 602 37.76 47.53 14.95
N ILE A 603 37.32 47.69 16.20
CA ILE A 603 36.71 46.62 17.02
C ILE A 603 35.38 47.11 17.59
N ASP A 604 34.44 46.18 17.80
CA ASP A 604 33.09 46.50 18.31
C ASP A 604 33.06 46.65 19.85
N ASP A 605 31.91 47.10 20.36
CA ASP A 605 31.72 47.36 21.80
C ASP A 605 31.89 46.09 22.65
N ASN A 606 31.51 44.93 22.10
CA ASN A 606 31.65 43.65 22.79
C ASN A 606 33.11 43.21 22.90
N ALA A 607 33.87 43.30 21.80
CA ALA A 607 35.30 43.01 21.78
C ALA A 607 36.09 43.92 22.72
N PHE A 608 35.70 45.20 22.82
CA PHE A 608 36.30 46.12 23.78
C PHE A 608 35.93 45.76 25.23
N VAL A 609 34.65 45.47 25.52
CA VAL A 609 34.20 45.05 26.86
C VAL A 609 34.87 43.76 27.30
N GLN A 610 35.03 42.76 26.43
CA GLN A 610 35.79 41.54 26.69
C GLN A 610 37.27 41.82 26.95
N GLY A 611 37.86 42.78 26.23
CA GLY A 611 39.21 43.26 26.49
C GLY A 611 39.36 43.85 27.90
N ILE A 612 38.42 44.71 28.32
CA ILE A 612 38.38 45.27 29.67
C ILE A 612 38.18 44.17 30.72
N GLN A 613 37.30 43.20 30.44
CA GLN A 613 37.05 42.05 31.29
C GLN A 613 38.33 41.23 31.54
N TYR A 614 39.09 40.94 30.49
CA TYR A 614 40.38 40.26 30.57
C TYR A 614 41.37 41.01 31.45
N LEU A 615 41.46 42.34 31.32
CA LEU A 615 42.39 43.15 32.10
C LEU A 615 42.05 43.18 33.60
N ILE A 616 40.76 43.14 33.94
CA ILE A 616 40.29 43.02 35.32
C ILE A 616 40.64 41.64 35.88
N LYS A 617 40.38 40.58 35.10
CA LYS A 617 40.67 39.19 35.47
C LYS A 617 42.15 38.96 35.76
N GLU A 618 43.03 39.49 34.90
CA GLU A 618 44.48 39.38 35.05
C GLU A 618 45.09 40.34 36.09
N GLY A 619 44.27 41.17 36.75
CA GLY A 619 44.72 42.13 37.76
C GLY A 619 45.53 43.31 37.21
N ILE A 620 45.52 43.50 35.89
CA ILE A 620 46.20 44.60 35.18
C ILE A 620 45.41 45.90 35.31
N LEU A 621 44.08 45.81 35.33
CA LEU A 621 43.15 46.91 35.58
C LEU A 621 42.43 46.69 36.90
N GLN A 622 42.74 47.51 37.91
CA GLN A 622 42.05 47.44 39.20
C GLN A 622 40.84 48.37 39.23
N ILE A 623 39.66 47.78 39.35
CA ILE A 623 38.40 48.48 39.50
C ILE A 623 37.95 48.26 40.93
N GLN A 624 37.99 49.32 41.75
CA GLN A 624 37.41 49.28 43.09
C GLN A 624 35.90 49.49 42.92
N ASN A 625 35.10 48.54 43.44
CA ASN A 625 33.65 48.64 43.48
C ASN A 625 33.17 49.85 44.29
#